data_AF-A0A0W0GA80-F1
#
_entry.id   AF-A0A0W0GA80-F1
#
_cell.length_a   1.000
_cell.length_b   1.000
_cell.length_c   1.000
_cell.angle_alpha   90.00
_cell.angle_beta   90.00
_cell.angle_gamma   90.00
#
_symmetry.space_group_name_H-M   'P 1'
#
loop_
_entity.id
_entity.type
_entity.pdbx_description
1 polymer ?
#
loop_
_entity_poly.entity_id
_entity_poly.type
_entity_poly.pdbx_seq_one_letter_code
_entity_poly.pdbx_strand_id
1 'polypeptide(L)'
;MSSPITSWIASSADKFKLMFFKAFSYFDRHGKIYAFRIVDDEELEFLFKVGRTSQPLEERKTEWDRQCPSKLHIWYDRVDVNHSHRVECLVHLALMSRGYERVVKRCPDCRKKHQEIFRLPSPDAWETIINPLIHKVNGRVENRS
;
A
#
# COMPACT_ATOMS: atom_id res chain seq x y z
N MET A 1 13.70 -17.76 21.72
CA MET A 1 13.59 -17.96 20.25
C MET A 1 12.50 -17.04 19.74
N SER A 2 12.86 -15.96 19.04
CA SER A 2 11.89 -15.00 18.53
C SER A 2 11.09 -15.65 17.40
N SER A 3 9.76 -15.69 17.53
CA SER A 3 8.86 -16.30 16.55
C SER A 3 9.05 -15.66 15.15
N PRO A 4 8.99 -16.39 14.03
CA PRO A 4 9.24 -15.85 12.68
C PRO A 4 8.44 -14.58 12.35
N ILE A 5 7.24 -14.45 12.95
CA ILE A 5 6.35 -13.30 12.84
C ILE A 5 6.98 -12.01 13.39
N THR A 6 7.77 -12.11 14.46
CA THR A 6 8.35 -10.93 15.14
C THR A 6 9.50 -10.28 14.36
N SER A 7 10.23 -11.06 13.56
CA SER A 7 11.45 -10.61 12.88
C SER A 7 11.15 -9.58 11.76
N TRP A 8 10.14 -9.83 10.93
CA TRP A 8 9.83 -8.92 9.82
C TRP A 8 9.09 -7.66 10.27
N ILE A 9 8.25 -7.76 11.32
CA ILE A 9 7.57 -6.61 11.95
C ILE A 9 8.61 -5.61 12.47
N ALA A 10 9.57 -6.09 13.28
CA ALA A 10 10.63 -5.26 13.83
C ALA A 10 11.47 -4.61 12.72
N SER A 11 11.89 -5.40 11.72
CA SER A 11 12.66 -4.86 10.59
C SER A 11 11.91 -3.78 9.79
N SER A 12 10.58 -3.86 9.74
CA SER A 12 9.75 -2.90 9.03
C SER A 12 9.63 -1.58 9.79
N ALA A 13 9.61 -1.62 11.13
CA ALA A 13 9.64 -0.43 11.96
C ALA A 13 10.99 0.32 11.84
N ASP A 14 12.11 -0.41 11.78
CA ASP A 14 13.42 0.21 11.58
C ASP A 14 13.56 0.81 10.17
N LYS A 15 13.10 0.09 9.14
CA LYS A 15 13.02 0.61 7.77
C LYS A 15 12.10 1.82 7.68
N PHE A 16 11.00 1.85 8.43
CA PHE A 16 10.11 3.01 8.50
C PHE A 16 10.88 4.24 9.00
N LYS A 17 11.60 4.13 10.12
CA LYS A 17 12.40 5.24 10.66
C LYS A 17 13.44 5.70 9.64
N LEU A 18 14.18 4.77 9.04
CA LEU A 18 15.20 5.08 8.04
C LEU A 18 14.61 5.82 6.82
N MET A 19 13.51 5.31 6.27
CA MET A 19 12.82 5.95 5.14
C MET A 19 12.24 7.31 5.53
N PHE A 20 11.69 7.42 6.74
CA PHE A 20 11.08 8.64 7.24
C PHE A 20 12.11 9.77 7.38
N PHE A 21 13.33 9.46 7.84
CA PHE A 21 14.41 10.44 8.01
C PHE A 21 15.28 10.65 6.76
N LYS A 22 15.14 9.82 5.72
CA LYS A 22 15.87 10.01 4.45
C LYS A 22 15.58 11.42 3.88
N ALA A 23 16.59 12.06 3.30
CA ALA A 23 16.40 13.35 2.61
C ALA A 23 15.38 13.20 1.48
N PHE A 24 14.62 14.27 1.19
CA PHE A 24 13.71 14.29 0.06
C PHE A 24 14.48 14.12 -1.25
N SER A 25 13.94 13.31 -2.14
CA SER A 25 14.49 13.13 -3.47
C SER A 25 13.66 13.93 -4.47
N TYR A 26 14.28 14.34 -5.58
CA TYR A 26 13.57 14.90 -6.73
C TYR A 26 12.42 14.01 -7.26
N PHE A 27 12.46 12.70 -6.96
CA PHE A 27 11.40 11.76 -7.31
C PHE A 27 10.18 11.80 -6.38
N ASP A 28 10.21 12.55 -5.27
CA ASP A 28 9.10 12.71 -4.32
C ASP A 28 8.07 13.72 -4.88
N ARG A 29 7.36 13.31 -5.93
CA ARG A 29 6.39 14.13 -6.66
C ARG A 29 4.97 14.06 -6.09
N HIS A 30 4.19 15.11 -6.37
CA HIS A 30 2.76 15.15 -6.12
C HIS A 30 2.07 13.98 -6.83
N GLY A 31 1.10 13.38 -6.15
CA GLY A 31 0.34 12.27 -6.69
C GLY A 31 -0.76 11.86 -5.74
N LYS A 32 -1.24 10.63 -5.92
CA LYS A 32 -2.35 10.08 -5.17
C LYS A 32 -1.97 8.73 -4.61
N ILE A 33 -2.34 8.45 -3.37
CA ILE A 33 -2.37 7.09 -2.83
C ILE A 33 -3.78 6.56 -3.01
N TYR A 34 -3.91 5.35 -3.54
CA TYR A 34 -5.19 4.70 -3.76
C TYR A 34 -5.16 3.28 -3.21
N ALA A 35 -6.35 2.71 -2.99
CA ALA A 35 -6.48 1.30 -2.72
C ALA A 35 -7.66 0.67 -3.45
N PHE A 36 -7.58 -0.64 -3.64
CA PHE A 36 -8.73 -1.47 -3.99
C PHE A 36 -8.61 -2.83 -3.33
N ARG A 37 -9.76 -3.45 -3.10
CA ARG A 37 -9.85 -4.83 -2.63
C ARG A 37 -9.90 -5.76 -3.82
N ILE A 38 -9.08 -6.81 -3.81
CA ILE A 38 -9.19 -7.93 -4.75
C ILE A 38 -10.20 -8.90 -4.17
N VAL A 39 -11.26 -9.20 -4.93
CA VAL A 39 -12.28 -10.17 -4.54
C VAL A 39 -11.84 -11.54 -5.03
N ASP A 40 -11.61 -12.44 -4.09
CA ASP A 40 -11.19 -13.81 -4.35
C ASP A 40 -11.91 -14.75 -3.38
N ASP A 41 -12.86 -15.54 -3.89
CA ASP A 41 -13.69 -16.42 -3.07
C ASP A 41 -12.89 -17.58 -2.42
N GLU A 42 -11.64 -17.79 -2.86
CA GLU A 42 -10.74 -18.82 -2.31
C GLU A 42 -9.90 -18.32 -1.13
N GLU A 43 -9.79 -17.01 -0.90
CA GLU A 43 -8.98 -16.46 0.20
C GLU A 43 -9.90 -16.04 1.38
N LEU A 44 -9.63 -16.60 2.56
CA LEU A 44 -10.40 -16.30 3.79
C LEU A 44 -10.19 -14.88 4.32
N GLU A 45 -9.08 -14.23 3.93
CA GLU A 45 -8.72 -12.88 4.32
C GLU A 45 -8.85 -11.90 3.15
N PHE A 46 -9.05 -10.62 3.46
CA PHE A 46 -9.28 -9.60 2.44
C PHE A 46 -7.94 -9.08 1.89
N LEU A 47 -7.73 -9.25 0.59
CA LEU A 47 -6.55 -8.75 -0.11
C LEU A 47 -6.76 -7.31 -0.56
N PHE A 48 -5.92 -6.40 -0.09
CA PHE A 48 -5.93 -5.00 -0.50
C PHE A 48 -4.64 -4.64 -1.22
N LYS A 49 -4.77 -4.05 -2.41
CA LYS A 49 -3.66 -3.33 -3.03
C LYS A 49 -3.64 -1.90 -2.52
N VAL A 50 -2.49 -1.43 -2.05
CA VAL A 50 -2.24 -0.02 -1.72
C VAL A 50 -1.16 0.50 -2.65
N GLY A 51 -1.53 1.37 -3.59
CA GLY A 51 -0.62 1.86 -4.63
C GLY A 51 -0.61 3.38 -4.72
N ARG A 52 0.22 3.89 -5.63
CA ARG A 52 0.29 5.32 -5.97
C ARG A 52 0.13 5.57 -7.46
N THR A 53 -0.28 6.78 -7.82
CA THR A 53 -0.26 7.27 -9.20
C THR A 53 -0.05 8.78 -9.26
N SER A 54 0.65 9.26 -10.28
CA SER A 54 0.68 10.69 -10.65
C SER A 54 -0.41 11.08 -11.65
N GLN A 55 -1.03 10.09 -12.29
CA GLN A 55 -2.10 10.27 -13.29
C GLN A 55 -3.48 10.39 -12.62
N PRO A 56 -4.54 10.72 -13.40
CA PRO A 56 -5.92 10.51 -12.96
C PRO A 56 -6.16 9.07 -12.49
N LEU A 57 -7.02 8.89 -11.48
CA LEU A 57 -7.28 7.56 -10.92
C LEU A 57 -7.89 6.62 -11.96
N GLU A 58 -8.80 7.12 -12.80
CA GLU A 58 -9.48 6.31 -13.83
C GLU A 58 -8.49 5.71 -14.85
N GLU A 59 -7.48 6.47 -15.29
CA GLU A 59 -6.43 5.94 -16.17
C GLU A 59 -5.66 4.80 -15.50
N ARG A 60 -5.39 4.95 -14.19
CA ARG A 60 -4.72 3.90 -13.41
C ARG A 60 -5.60 2.67 -13.24
N LYS A 61 -6.92 2.82 -13.13
CA LYS A 61 -7.88 1.70 -13.14
C LYS A 61 -7.79 0.96 -14.48
N THR A 62 -7.91 1.66 -15.60
CA THR A 62 -7.80 1.05 -16.94
C THR A 62 -6.47 0.34 -17.16
N GLU A 63 -5.35 0.92 -16.70
CA GLU A 63 -4.04 0.28 -16.79
C GLU A 63 -3.98 -1.02 -15.97
N TRP A 64 -4.57 -1.02 -14.77
CA TRP A 64 -4.67 -2.22 -13.95
C TRP A 64 -5.51 -3.29 -14.64
N ASP A 65 -6.71 -2.95 -15.10
CA ASP A 65 -7.66 -3.88 -15.72
C ASP A 65 -7.04 -4.54 -16.95
N ARG A 66 -6.26 -3.78 -17.73
CA ARG A 66 -5.50 -4.32 -18.85
C ARG A 66 -4.39 -5.28 -18.42
N GLN A 67 -3.70 -5.01 -17.31
CA GLN A 67 -2.55 -5.81 -16.88
C GLN A 67 -2.97 -7.05 -16.07
N CYS A 68 -4.00 -6.94 -15.25
CA CYS A 68 -4.42 -7.93 -14.27
C CYS A 68 -5.96 -8.12 -14.25
N PRO A 69 -6.57 -8.62 -15.34
CA PRO A 69 -8.02 -8.70 -15.48
C PRO A 69 -8.71 -9.85 -14.72
N SER A 70 -7.97 -10.85 -14.21
CA SER A 70 -8.59 -12.13 -13.83
C SER A 70 -9.44 -12.11 -12.57
N LYS A 71 -9.20 -11.15 -11.65
CA LYS A 71 -9.90 -11.09 -10.36
C LYS A 71 -10.72 -9.81 -10.30
N LEU A 72 -11.96 -9.90 -9.85
CA LEU A 72 -12.81 -8.75 -9.57
C LEU A 72 -12.16 -7.87 -8.50
N HIS A 73 -12.36 -6.55 -8.59
CA HIS A 73 -11.73 -5.60 -7.69
C HIS A 73 -12.67 -4.42 -7.38
N ILE A 74 -12.75 -4.08 -6.09
CA ILE A 74 -13.58 -2.99 -5.57
C ILE A 74 -12.66 -1.82 -5.26
N TRP A 75 -12.78 -0.75 -6.05
CA TRP A 75 -11.99 0.46 -5.89
C TRP A 75 -12.57 1.35 -4.81
N TYR A 76 -11.68 1.88 -3.98
CA TYR A 76 -12.00 2.93 -3.04
C TYR A 76 -11.51 4.28 -3.57
N ASP A 77 -11.75 5.34 -2.80
CA ASP A 77 -11.27 6.66 -3.15
C ASP A 77 -9.74 6.76 -3.01
N ARG A 78 -9.21 7.96 -3.24
CA ARG A 78 -7.80 8.29 -3.21
C ARG A 78 -7.52 9.43 -2.24
N VAL A 79 -6.27 9.52 -1.82
CA VAL A 79 -5.76 10.65 -1.03
C VAL A 79 -4.68 11.35 -1.85
N ASP A 80 -4.88 12.63 -2.15
CA ASP A 80 -3.88 13.47 -2.78
C ASP A 80 -2.75 13.80 -1.78
N VAL A 81 -1.50 13.69 -2.22
CA VAL A 81 -0.30 13.84 -1.39
C VAL A 81 0.82 14.51 -2.16
N ASN A 82 1.62 15.36 -1.51
CA ASN A 82 2.74 16.07 -2.17
C ASN A 82 3.93 15.15 -2.47
N HIS A 83 4.07 14.05 -1.72
CA HIS A 83 5.22 13.16 -1.80
C HIS A 83 4.79 11.69 -1.97
N SER A 84 4.04 11.40 -3.05
CA SER A 84 3.33 10.12 -3.24
C SER A 84 4.20 8.87 -3.12
N HIS A 85 5.41 8.88 -3.68
CA HIS A 85 6.33 7.75 -3.57
C HIS A 85 6.75 7.47 -2.11
N ARG A 86 7.12 8.53 -1.38
CA ARG A 86 7.52 8.43 0.03
C ARG A 86 6.35 8.00 0.91
N VAL A 87 5.18 8.62 0.73
CA VAL A 87 3.99 8.30 1.51
C VAL A 87 3.58 6.85 1.29
N GLU A 88 3.54 6.36 0.05
CA GLU A 88 3.25 4.95 -0.25
C GLU A 88 4.21 4.01 0.48
N CYS A 89 5.52 4.25 0.35
CA CYS A 89 6.55 3.44 1.00
C CYS A 89 6.40 3.40 2.53
N LEU A 90 6.10 4.55 3.14
CA LEU A 90 5.90 4.65 4.59
C LEU A 90 4.59 3.99 5.05
N VAL A 91 3.49 4.12 4.29
CA VAL A 91 2.22 3.44 4.56
C VAL A 91 2.42 1.93 4.53
N HIS A 92 3.09 1.44 3.50
CA HIS A 92 3.50 0.05 3.35
C HIS A 92 4.30 -0.49 4.54
N LEU A 93 5.33 0.23 4.96
CA LEU A 93 6.15 -0.15 6.12
C LEU A 93 5.35 -0.07 7.43
N ALA A 94 4.43 0.89 7.54
CA ALA A 94 3.56 1.03 8.70
C ALA A 94 2.50 -0.08 8.78
N LEU A 95 1.98 -0.56 7.65
CA LEU A 95 1.12 -1.74 7.62
C LEU A 95 1.91 -2.97 8.11
N MET A 96 3.12 -3.16 7.59
CA MET A 96 3.96 -4.28 8.00
C MET A 96 4.35 -4.21 9.47
N SER A 97 4.70 -3.03 9.99
CA SER A 97 5.06 -2.89 11.42
C SER A 97 3.87 -3.07 12.37
N ARG A 98 2.63 -3.00 11.86
CA ARG A 98 1.41 -3.35 12.60
C ARG A 98 1.06 -4.84 12.51
N GLY A 99 1.85 -5.64 11.79
CA GLY A 99 1.63 -7.07 11.64
C GLY A 99 0.75 -7.46 10.45
N TYR A 100 0.40 -6.53 9.56
CA TYR A 100 -0.31 -6.88 8.33
C TYR A 100 0.65 -7.47 7.30
N GLU A 101 0.38 -8.70 6.87
CA GLU A 101 1.24 -9.44 5.96
C GLU A 101 1.21 -8.84 4.55
N ARG A 102 2.39 -8.64 3.97
CA ARG A 102 2.53 -8.31 2.54
C ARG A 102 2.54 -9.61 1.72
N VAL A 103 1.60 -9.74 0.80
CA VAL A 103 1.50 -10.90 -0.09
C VAL A 103 2.41 -10.70 -1.29
N VAL A 104 3.52 -11.45 -1.35
CA VAL A 104 4.48 -11.40 -2.46
C VAL A 104 4.35 -12.67 -3.31
N LYS A 105 3.23 -12.80 -4.01
CA LYS A 105 2.97 -13.89 -4.97
C LYS A 105 3.19 -13.39 -6.41
N ARG A 106 3.50 -14.32 -7.33
CA ARG A 106 3.56 -14.01 -8.77
C ARG A 106 2.13 -13.94 -9.31
N CYS A 107 1.76 -12.83 -9.93
CA CYS A 107 0.45 -12.66 -10.54
C CYS A 107 0.26 -13.63 -11.72
N PRO A 108 -0.88 -14.32 -11.83
CA PRO A 108 -1.15 -15.19 -12.97
C PRO A 108 -1.27 -14.40 -14.29
N ASP A 109 -1.80 -13.17 -14.23
CA ASP A 109 -2.03 -12.33 -15.41
C ASP A 109 -0.76 -11.66 -15.91
N CYS A 110 -0.21 -10.73 -15.13
CA CYS A 110 0.92 -9.91 -15.56
C CYS A 110 2.29 -10.55 -15.29
N ARG A 111 2.34 -11.70 -14.60
CA ARG A 111 3.55 -12.44 -14.20
C ARG A 111 4.52 -11.67 -13.30
N LYS A 112 4.18 -10.45 -12.85
CA LYS A 112 4.96 -9.64 -11.92
C LYS A 112 4.71 -10.11 -10.48
N LYS A 113 5.66 -9.83 -9.60
CA LYS A 113 5.47 -9.96 -8.14
C LYS A 113 4.93 -8.63 -7.63
N HIS A 114 3.62 -8.54 -7.38
CA HIS A 114 3.06 -7.34 -6.78
C HIS A 114 3.54 -7.24 -5.33
N GLN A 115 4.25 -6.17 -5.01
CA GLN A 115 4.66 -5.92 -3.63
C GLN A 115 3.60 -5.10 -2.88
N GLU A 116 2.66 -4.49 -3.60
CA GLU A 116 1.67 -3.55 -3.03
C GLU A 116 0.44 -4.22 -2.40
N ILE A 117 0.41 -5.56 -2.28
CA ILE A 117 -0.77 -6.31 -1.80
C ILE A 117 -0.58 -6.72 -0.33
N PHE A 118 -1.61 -6.51 0.48
CA PHE A 118 -1.63 -6.81 1.91
C PHE A 118 -2.86 -7.63 2.31
N ARG A 119 -2.70 -8.52 3.30
CA ARG A 119 -3.82 -9.20 3.97
C ARG A 119 -4.35 -8.34 5.10
N LEU A 120 -5.66 -8.08 5.10
CA LEU A 120 -6.34 -7.28 6.11
C LEU A 120 -7.58 -8.01 6.66
N PRO A 121 -7.97 -7.74 7.92
CA PRO A 121 -8.93 -8.56 8.64
C PRO A 121 -10.40 -8.27 8.30
N SER A 122 -10.69 -7.21 7.53
CA SER A 122 -12.06 -6.74 7.30
C SER A 122 -12.25 -6.23 5.86
N PRO A 123 -13.45 -6.38 5.29
CA PRO A 123 -13.80 -5.75 4.02
C PRO A 123 -13.81 -4.23 4.07
N ASP A 124 -13.95 -3.64 5.27
CA ASP A 124 -13.98 -2.20 5.54
C ASP A 124 -12.61 -1.66 5.98
N ALA A 125 -11.54 -2.41 5.66
CA ALA A 125 -10.18 -2.03 6.03
C ALA A 125 -9.70 -0.75 5.32
N TRP A 126 -10.36 -0.34 4.24
CA TRP A 126 -10.13 0.97 3.65
C TRP A 126 -10.44 2.08 4.65
N GLU A 127 -11.66 2.10 5.17
CA GLU A 127 -12.19 3.12 6.08
C GLU A 127 -11.52 3.05 7.45
N THR A 128 -11.27 1.85 7.95
CA THR A 128 -10.82 1.62 9.33
C THR A 128 -9.30 1.60 9.50
N ILE A 129 -8.54 1.24 8.46
CA ILE A 129 -7.08 1.02 8.56
C ILE A 129 -6.31 1.84 7.53
N ILE A 130 -6.57 1.66 6.24
CA ILE A 130 -5.72 2.18 5.16
C ILE A 130 -5.86 3.70 5.05
N ASN A 131 -7.06 4.23 4.88
CA ASN A 131 -7.30 5.65 4.69
C ASN A 131 -6.81 6.50 5.88
N PRO A 132 -7.15 6.17 7.15
CA PRO A 132 -6.62 6.88 8.31
C PRO A 132 -5.09 6.79 8.40
N LEU A 133 -4.49 5.67 8.02
CA LEU A 133 -3.05 5.50 8.00
C LEU A 133 -2.38 6.38 6.94
N ILE A 134 -2.94 6.49 5.74
CA ILE A 134 -2.44 7.38 4.69
C ILE A 134 -2.42 8.83 5.19
N HIS A 135 -3.53 9.33 5.72
CA HIS A 135 -3.60 10.69 6.27
C HIS A 135 -2.59 10.93 7.40
N LYS A 136 -2.47 9.97 8.34
CA LYS A 136 -1.50 10.06 9.45
C LYS A 136 -0.05 10.10 8.96
N VAL A 137 0.29 9.27 7.97
CA VAL A 137 1.64 9.23 7.39
C VAL A 137 1.90 10.51 6.60
N ASN A 138 0.95 10.93 5.76
CA ASN A 138 1.06 12.15 4.97
C ASN A 138 1.30 13.37 5.86
N GLY A 139 0.47 13.60 6.89
CA GLY A 139 0.65 14.74 7.79
C GLY A 139 2.01 14.75 8.51
N ARG A 140 2.59 13.59 8.80
CA ARG A 140 3.95 13.51 9.36
C ARG A 140 5.04 13.87 8.35
N VAL A 141 4.83 13.53 7.07
CA VAL A 141 5.76 13.88 6.00
C VAL A 141 5.70 15.37 5.71
N GLU A 142 4.50 15.94 5.59
CA GLU A 142 4.29 17.38 5.33
C GLU A 142 4.86 18.26 6.46
N ASN A 143 4.70 17.87 7.73
CA ASN A 143 5.27 18.62 8.87
C ASN A 143 6.81 18.60 8.94
N ARG A 144 7.47 17.86 8.05
CA ARG A 144 8.94 17.77 7.94
C ARG A 144 9.47 18.54 6.73
N SER A 145 8.62 18.81 5.75
CA SER A 145 8.97 19.46 4.48
C SER A 145 9.16 20.97 4.64
#